data_AF-A0A318NGY8-F1
#
_entry.id   AF-A0A318NGY8-F1
#
_cell.length_a   1.000
_cell.length_b   1.000
_cell.length_c   1.000
_cell.angle_alpha   90.00
_cell.angle_beta   90.00
_cell.angle_gamma   90.00
#
_symmetry.space_group_name_H-M   'P 1'
#
loop_
_entity.id
_entity.type
_entity.pdbx_description
1 polymer ?
#
loop_
_entity_poly.entity_id
_entity_poly.type
_entity_poly.pdbx_seq_one_letter_code
_entity_poly.pdbx_strand_id
1 'polypeptide(L)'
;MTPPLDARHHNPGRHLLRLLGGLLAIVLTSTLAAAIRPAPATAAPGDLILNGTFDNGSTQPWWTRLASTSTTVTAGQLRVRTSATVGKPVWEDLIGHFEFGVTAAQPYRLQFDASADVNRPLRATVSRADTPFTSAVDQTVTLTSTMRRFTFDFTAPFGDPQAVLLFHLGAHAASTVQLDNISLTPLPVDPATDPILYWNGVLLATYQALDLPPTTSSREAAILHAAMHDAAVSVTGVGNPYRVRVPVSYPGTLENVVAPSLHAAIDRAAYDVLTALYGGQGQTYSQALAGAVALRPSGVNAAEVARGDTVGAAAAAANLQARANDGSSNNTPYPLDGVPGSWRPTNGKAAVSPNWGLVTPFALTSGRQFRPGPPAGATGYTDLLGKQEYRTQVQEIRDYGGRTSSLRTPDQTQIAFFWANDLPGTYKPPGQLFTHTRTVAEQRKLDILANARLFGLVALALADAAIAAWDAKYQTPIDLWRPVTAIEASEGPGWQPLSQTRDGVPYTPAFPAYISGHATFAGAWAAVLQRFFGTDAIAFDATTDDPHAEGVVRHMTGFDHAAEENAMSRIYLGVHYRFDAEAGLATGRSVGAYVYANRLRP
;
A
#
# COMPACT_ATOMS: atom_id res chain seq x y z
N MET A 1 11.66 -35.14 53.67
CA MET A 1 12.75 -35.86 54.36
C MET A 1 13.30 -36.91 53.41
N THR A 2 14.62 -37.12 53.41
CA THR A 2 15.44 -38.01 52.55
C THR A 2 16.84 -38.14 53.18
N PRO A 3 17.73 -39.08 52.79
CA PRO A 3 17.53 -40.34 52.04
C PRO A 3 17.08 -41.47 53.01
N PRO A 4 17.71 -42.65 53.29
CA PRO A 4 18.97 -43.30 52.83
C PRO A 4 18.79 -44.32 51.68
N LEU A 5 19.56 -45.43 51.68
CA LEU A 5 20.48 -45.71 50.57
C LEU A 5 21.06 -47.15 50.51
N ASP A 6 21.28 -47.60 49.27
CA ASP A 6 22.38 -48.45 48.74
C ASP A 6 22.45 -50.00 48.97
N ALA A 7 23.07 -50.65 47.98
CA ALA A 7 24.06 -51.74 48.07
C ALA A 7 23.76 -53.21 47.64
N ARG A 8 24.01 -53.47 46.33
CA ARG A 8 24.94 -54.51 45.75
C ARG A 8 24.72 -56.03 45.94
N HIS A 9 24.83 -56.77 44.81
CA HIS A 9 25.77 -57.89 44.53
C HIS A 9 25.48 -58.42 43.09
N HIS A 10 26.29 -58.21 42.04
CA HIS A 10 27.51 -58.96 41.63
C HIS A 10 27.36 -60.51 41.64
N ASN A 11 27.31 -61.27 40.52
CA ASN A 11 28.29 -61.48 39.39
C ASN A 11 29.50 -62.35 39.86
N PRO A 12 30.22 -63.21 39.06
CA PRO A 12 30.24 -63.38 37.59
C PRO A 12 30.46 -64.81 36.98
N GLY A 13 30.48 -64.90 35.63
CA GLY A 13 31.41 -65.80 34.89
C GLY A 13 30.82 -66.83 33.90
N ARG A 14 31.58 -67.37 32.91
CA ARG A 14 32.97 -67.04 32.49
C ARG A 14 33.39 -67.77 31.17
N HIS A 15 33.95 -67.06 30.17
CA HIS A 15 34.90 -67.50 29.10
C HIS A 15 35.36 -66.20 28.39
N LEU A 16 36.62 -65.72 28.25
CA LEU A 16 37.94 -66.28 27.88
C LEU A 16 37.94 -66.90 26.47
N LEU A 17 38.85 -66.62 25.51
CA LEU A 17 40.10 -65.81 25.39
C LEU A 17 40.27 -65.46 23.88
N ARG A 18 40.89 -64.37 23.37
CA ARG A 18 42.33 -63.99 23.41
C ARG A 18 42.56 -62.57 22.77
N LEU A 19 43.82 -62.16 22.53
CA LEU A 19 44.27 -60.76 22.32
C LEU A 19 44.65 -60.36 20.87
N LEU A 20 44.65 -59.03 20.64
CA LEU A 20 45.55 -58.19 19.80
C LEU A 20 45.56 -58.29 18.26
N GLY A 21 45.47 -57.12 17.61
CA GLY A 21 46.13 -56.86 16.32
C GLY A 21 45.44 -55.85 15.38
N GLY A 22 46.12 -54.75 15.04
CA GLY A 22 45.86 -53.95 13.82
C GLY A 22 45.06 -52.64 13.97
N LEU A 23 45.66 -51.52 13.58
CA LEU A 23 44.94 -50.29 13.24
C LEU A 23 44.39 -50.40 11.82
N LEU A 24 43.16 -49.94 11.59
CA LEU A 24 42.80 -49.28 10.33
C LEU A 24 41.73 -48.22 10.58
N ALA A 25 42.11 -46.95 10.48
CA ALA A 25 41.17 -45.83 10.63
C ALA A 25 40.45 -45.57 9.30
N ILE A 26 39.25 -46.14 9.13
CA ILE A 26 38.35 -45.75 8.04
C ILE A 26 37.49 -44.59 8.53
N VAL A 27 37.79 -43.39 8.04
CA VAL A 27 36.92 -42.23 8.25
C VAL A 27 35.69 -42.38 7.36
N LEU A 28 34.58 -42.89 7.92
CA LEU A 28 33.28 -42.72 7.30
C LEU A 28 32.89 -41.24 7.38
N THR A 29 33.15 -40.50 6.30
CA THR A 29 32.48 -39.21 6.06
C THR A 29 31.01 -39.50 5.75
N SER A 30 30.20 -39.70 6.80
CA SER A 30 28.75 -39.73 6.68
C SER A 30 28.27 -38.33 6.29
N THR A 31 28.16 -38.07 4.99
CA THR A 31 27.53 -36.86 4.46
C THR A 31 26.06 -36.89 4.84
N LEU A 32 25.74 -36.25 5.97
CA LEU A 32 24.38 -36.05 6.41
C LEU A 32 23.70 -35.05 5.47
N ALA A 33 23.23 -35.56 4.33
CA ALA A 33 22.44 -34.81 3.38
C ALA A 33 21.11 -34.41 4.05
N ALA A 34 21.14 -33.27 4.73
CA ALA A 34 19.94 -32.64 5.25
C ALA A 34 18.96 -32.48 4.09
N ALA A 35 17.79 -33.12 4.19
CA ALA A 35 16.77 -33.02 3.17
C ALA A 35 16.22 -31.58 3.17
N ILE A 36 16.83 -30.73 2.33
CA ILE A 36 16.37 -29.37 2.07
C ILE A 36 14.94 -29.50 1.54
N ARG A 37 13.97 -29.20 2.39
CA ARG A 37 12.58 -29.07 1.95
C ARG A 37 12.54 -27.89 0.97
N PRO A 38 11.97 -28.05 -0.23
CA PRO A 38 11.84 -26.93 -1.15
C PRO A 38 11.05 -25.81 -0.48
N ALA A 39 11.41 -24.55 -0.79
CA ALA A 39 10.67 -23.40 -0.31
C ALA A 39 9.20 -23.47 -0.80
N PRO A 40 8.22 -22.98 -0.03
CA PRO A 40 6.83 -22.93 -0.48
C PRO A 40 6.71 -22.16 -1.79
N ALA A 41 5.71 -22.51 -2.59
CA ALA A 41 5.42 -21.82 -3.85
C ALA A 41 5.04 -20.36 -3.60
N THR A 42 5.60 -19.46 -4.40
CA THR A 42 5.32 -18.02 -4.38
C THR A 42 5.19 -17.50 -5.82
N ALA A 43 4.32 -16.52 -6.03
CA ALA A 43 4.32 -15.72 -7.26
C ALA A 43 5.37 -14.59 -7.15
N ALA A 44 5.76 -14.03 -8.29
CA ALA A 44 6.42 -12.73 -8.31
C ALA A 44 5.38 -11.62 -7.95
N PRO A 45 5.80 -10.46 -7.41
CA PRO A 45 4.86 -9.38 -7.09
C PRO A 45 4.07 -8.90 -8.33
N GLY A 46 2.75 -9.10 -8.31
CA GLY A 46 1.85 -8.77 -9.43
C GLY A 46 1.61 -9.91 -10.43
N ASP A 47 2.25 -11.07 -10.25
CA ASP A 47 2.00 -12.28 -11.03
C ASP A 47 0.90 -13.13 -10.37
N LEU A 48 0.09 -13.78 -11.19
CA LEU A 48 -0.95 -14.72 -10.75
C LEU A 48 -0.47 -16.18 -10.72
N ILE A 49 0.71 -16.48 -11.27
CA ILE A 49 1.27 -17.83 -11.32
C ILE A 49 2.20 -18.08 -10.13
N LEU A 50 1.90 -19.10 -9.34
CA LEU A 50 2.74 -19.55 -8.23
C LEU A 50 3.85 -20.46 -8.77
N ASN A 51 5.09 -20.22 -8.34
CA ASN A 51 6.25 -21.05 -8.72
C ASN A 51 6.40 -21.18 -10.25
N GLY A 52 6.26 -20.06 -10.97
CA GLY A 52 6.44 -20.00 -12.43
C GLY A 52 7.89 -20.12 -12.92
N THR A 53 8.87 -19.88 -12.04
CA THR A 53 10.32 -19.95 -12.33
C THR A 53 10.97 -21.25 -11.84
N PHE A 54 10.27 -22.08 -11.06
CA PHE A 54 10.73 -23.38 -10.53
C PHE A 54 12.06 -23.38 -9.74
N ASP A 55 12.63 -22.20 -9.40
CA ASP A 55 13.88 -22.01 -8.64
C ASP A 55 13.89 -22.74 -7.28
N ASN A 56 12.72 -22.96 -6.68
CA ASN A 56 12.59 -23.67 -5.41
C ASN A 56 12.83 -25.19 -5.53
N GLY A 57 13.02 -25.73 -6.73
CA GLY A 57 13.24 -27.16 -7.00
C GLY A 57 11.96 -28.01 -6.93
N SER A 58 10.79 -27.41 -6.72
CA SER A 58 9.48 -28.06 -6.63
C SER A 58 8.68 -27.89 -7.91
N THR A 59 7.84 -28.87 -8.23
CA THR A 59 6.81 -28.71 -9.27
C THR A 59 5.50 -28.17 -8.73
N GLN A 60 5.29 -28.10 -7.41
CA GLN A 60 4.02 -27.65 -6.84
C GLN A 60 3.81 -26.14 -7.02
N PRO A 61 2.58 -25.64 -7.28
CA PRO A 61 1.30 -26.39 -7.29
C PRO A 61 0.91 -26.95 -8.67
N TRP A 62 1.83 -27.03 -9.63
CA TRP A 62 1.55 -27.55 -10.96
C TRP A 62 1.20 -29.04 -10.93
N TRP A 63 0.19 -29.40 -11.73
CA TRP A 63 -0.37 -30.74 -11.83
C TRP A 63 -0.33 -31.27 -13.26
N THR A 64 -0.44 -32.58 -13.43
CA THR A 64 -0.55 -33.25 -14.74
C THR A 64 -1.88 -34.00 -14.85
N ARG A 65 -2.43 -34.12 -16.05
CA ARG A 65 -3.68 -34.89 -16.26
C ARG A 65 -3.44 -36.40 -16.33
N LEU A 66 -2.33 -36.85 -16.92
CA LEU A 66 -1.98 -38.26 -17.05
C LEU A 66 -0.95 -38.66 -16.02
N ALA A 67 -1.21 -39.76 -15.32
CA ALA A 67 -0.24 -40.41 -14.42
C ALA A 67 1.03 -40.90 -15.15
N SER A 68 0.99 -41.06 -16.48
CA SER A 68 2.14 -41.38 -17.33
C SER A 68 2.98 -40.17 -17.74
N THR A 69 2.49 -38.95 -17.54
CA THR A 69 3.22 -37.71 -17.84
C THR A 69 3.94 -37.24 -16.58
N SER A 70 5.28 -37.32 -16.59
CA SER A 70 6.10 -37.01 -15.42
C SER A 70 6.68 -35.58 -15.48
N THR A 71 6.43 -34.79 -14.44
CA THR A 71 7.06 -33.48 -14.20
C THR A 71 8.20 -33.59 -13.19
N THR A 72 9.33 -32.94 -13.46
CA THR A 72 10.48 -32.79 -12.55
C THR A 72 11.13 -31.44 -12.78
N VAL A 73 11.62 -30.77 -11.73
CA VAL A 73 12.53 -29.62 -11.93
C VAL A 73 13.92 -30.14 -12.33
N THR A 74 14.58 -29.49 -13.30
CA THR A 74 15.95 -29.78 -13.73
C THR A 74 16.64 -28.48 -14.08
N ALA A 75 17.76 -28.17 -13.40
CA ALA A 75 18.53 -26.93 -13.59
C ALA A 75 17.67 -25.64 -13.51
N GLY A 76 16.71 -25.60 -12.58
CA GLY A 76 15.77 -24.49 -12.43
C GLY A 76 14.54 -24.55 -13.33
N GLN A 77 14.42 -25.50 -14.26
CA GLN A 77 13.35 -25.51 -15.27
C GLN A 77 12.37 -26.67 -15.05
N LEU A 78 11.08 -26.47 -15.36
CA LEU A 78 10.09 -27.54 -15.36
C LEU A 78 10.30 -28.45 -16.58
N ARG A 79 10.89 -29.62 -16.34
CA ARG A 79 10.98 -30.69 -17.33
C ARG A 79 9.73 -31.55 -17.28
N VAL A 80 8.99 -31.59 -18.38
CA VAL A 80 7.86 -32.49 -18.62
C VAL A 80 8.30 -33.60 -19.58
N ARG A 81 8.07 -34.87 -19.23
CA ARG A 81 8.12 -35.98 -20.20
C ARG A 81 6.70 -36.35 -20.58
N THR A 82 6.34 -36.16 -21.85
CA THR A 82 4.98 -36.33 -22.34
C THR A 82 4.68 -37.78 -22.70
N SER A 83 3.42 -38.16 -22.58
CA SER A 83 2.89 -39.45 -22.97
C SER A 83 2.74 -39.55 -24.50
N ALA A 84 2.94 -40.73 -25.08
CA ALA A 84 2.67 -40.95 -26.50
C ALA A 84 1.16 -40.99 -26.75
N THR A 85 0.63 -39.95 -27.37
CA THR A 85 -0.82 -39.68 -27.50
C THR A 85 -1.22 -39.37 -28.95
N VAL A 86 -0.47 -39.89 -29.92
CA VAL A 86 -0.75 -39.74 -31.36
C VAL A 86 -2.18 -40.18 -31.68
N GLY A 87 -2.95 -39.31 -32.35
CA GLY A 87 -4.35 -39.58 -32.70
C GLY A 87 -5.36 -39.45 -31.54
N LYS A 88 -4.93 -39.00 -30.35
CA LYS A 88 -5.80 -38.59 -29.24
C LYS A 88 -5.99 -37.06 -29.24
N PRO A 89 -7.03 -36.53 -28.57
CA PRO A 89 -7.18 -35.09 -28.37
C PRO A 89 -5.99 -34.43 -27.65
N VAL A 90 -5.75 -33.14 -27.95
CA VAL A 90 -4.64 -32.35 -27.38
C VAL A 90 -4.71 -32.19 -25.86
N TRP A 91 -5.92 -32.27 -25.28
CA TRP A 91 -6.16 -32.11 -23.84
C TRP A 91 -6.00 -33.41 -23.04
N GLU A 92 -5.72 -34.55 -23.67
CA GLU A 92 -5.53 -35.81 -22.95
C GLU A 92 -4.24 -35.79 -22.14
N ASP A 93 -3.15 -35.32 -22.75
CA ASP A 93 -1.89 -35.01 -22.05
C ASP A 93 -1.77 -33.50 -21.88
N LEU A 94 -1.66 -33.04 -20.64
CA LEU A 94 -1.44 -31.64 -20.31
C LEU A 94 -0.81 -31.48 -18.93
N ILE A 95 -0.23 -30.31 -18.70
CA ILE A 95 0.03 -29.77 -17.36
C ILE A 95 -0.84 -28.55 -17.11
N GLY A 96 -1.07 -28.19 -15.85
CA GLY A 96 -1.84 -27.00 -15.51
C GLY A 96 -1.52 -26.38 -14.16
N HIS A 97 -2.12 -25.21 -13.93
CA HIS A 97 -2.03 -24.39 -12.71
C HIS A 97 -3.41 -23.76 -12.41
N PHE A 98 -3.82 -23.78 -11.14
CA PHE A 98 -5.09 -23.22 -10.63
C PHE A 98 -4.81 -22.05 -9.66
N GLU A 99 -5.67 -21.81 -8.66
CA GLU A 99 -5.45 -20.87 -7.54
C GLU A 99 -5.32 -19.39 -7.94
N PHE A 100 -5.74 -19.02 -9.16
CA PHE A 100 -5.89 -17.63 -9.60
C PHE A 100 -7.24 -17.39 -10.28
N GLY A 101 -7.62 -16.11 -10.36
CA GLY A 101 -8.81 -15.66 -11.08
C GLY A 101 -8.49 -14.66 -12.19
N VAL A 102 -9.37 -14.60 -13.20
CA VAL A 102 -9.39 -13.53 -14.21
C VAL A 102 -10.62 -12.64 -14.00
N THR A 103 -10.49 -11.35 -14.31
CA THR A 103 -11.55 -10.34 -14.16
C THR A 103 -12.13 -9.96 -15.52
N ALA A 104 -13.46 -9.86 -15.61
CA ALA A 104 -14.14 -9.46 -16.83
C ALA A 104 -13.61 -8.12 -17.37
N ALA A 105 -13.25 -8.13 -18.66
CA ALA A 105 -12.68 -7.01 -19.41
C ALA A 105 -11.34 -6.43 -18.90
N GLN A 106 -10.67 -7.07 -17.93
CA GLN A 106 -9.30 -6.74 -17.57
C GLN A 106 -8.32 -7.28 -18.63
N PRO A 107 -7.36 -6.46 -19.12
CA PRO A 107 -6.25 -6.94 -19.94
C PRO A 107 -5.19 -7.67 -19.10
N TYR A 108 -4.60 -8.71 -19.67
CA TYR A 108 -3.60 -9.60 -19.08
C TYR A 108 -2.49 -9.93 -20.08
N ARG A 109 -1.32 -10.30 -19.56
CA ARG A 109 -0.19 -10.82 -20.33
C ARG A 109 0.21 -12.20 -19.81
N LEU A 110 0.10 -13.21 -20.66
CA LEU A 110 0.68 -14.54 -20.46
C LEU A 110 2.08 -14.58 -21.07
N GLN A 111 3.10 -14.98 -20.30
CA GLN A 111 4.45 -15.25 -20.82
C GLN A 111 4.97 -16.60 -20.34
N PHE A 112 5.86 -17.22 -21.11
CA PHE A 112 6.61 -18.42 -20.72
C PHE A 112 7.84 -18.60 -21.62
N ASP A 113 8.90 -19.21 -21.10
CA ASP A 113 9.95 -19.81 -21.92
C ASP A 113 9.59 -21.27 -22.20
N ALA A 114 9.79 -21.74 -23.44
CA ALA A 114 9.63 -23.15 -23.76
C ALA A 114 10.63 -23.68 -24.80
N SER A 115 10.97 -24.96 -24.67
CA SER A 115 11.72 -25.77 -25.65
C SER A 115 11.26 -27.23 -25.62
N ALA A 116 11.62 -28.00 -26.63
CA ALA A 116 11.37 -29.44 -26.69
C ALA A 116 12.54 -30.19 -27.37
N ASP A 117 12.74 -31.46 -27.00
CA ASP A 117 13.79 -32.31 -27.61
C ASP A 117 13.52 -32.67 -29.08
N VAL A 118 12.28 -32.53 -29.54
CA VAL A 118 11.85 -32.60 -30.94
C VAL A 118 11.01 -31.38 -31.31
N ASN A 119 10.99 -31.01 -32.60
CA ASN A 119 10.09 -29.95 -33.07
C ASN A 119 8.62 -30.40 -32.93
N ARG A 120 7.82 -29.67 -32.14
CA ARG A 120 6.42 -30.01 -31.84
C ARG A 120 5.60 -28.76 -31.53
N PRO A 121 4.27 -28.79 -31.69
CA PRO A 121 3.43 -27.73 -31.14
C PRO A 121 3.27 -27.85 -29.62
N LEU A 122 2.93 -26.71 -29.02
CA LEU A 122 2.45 -26.53 -27.66
C LEU A 122 1.27 -25.55 -27.75
N ARG A 123 0.11 -25.93 -27.22
CA ARG A 123 -1.05 -25.03 -27.10
C ARG A 123 -1.19 -24.57 -25.66
N ALA A 124 -1.21 -23.27 -25.44
CA ALA A 124 -1.38 -22.64 -24.12
C ALA A 124 -2.75 -21.96 -24.05
N THR A 125 -3.50 -22.22 -22.98
CA THR A 125 -4.83 -21.60 -22.77
C THR A 125 -4.96 -21.09 -21.34
N VAL A 126 -5.50 -19.87 -21.16
CA VAL A 126 -6.15 -19.48 -19.90
C VAL A 126 -7.64 -19.60 -20.12
N SER A 127 -8.33 -20.45 -19.36
CA SER A 127 -9.75 -20.75 -19.54
C SER A 127 -10.50 -20.82 -18.21
N ARG A 128 -11.83 -20.93 -18.29
CA ARG A 128 -12.62 -21.50 -17.18
C ARG A 128 -12.12 -22.93 -16.88
N ALA A 129 -12.15 -23.34 -15.61
CA ALA A 129 -11.79 -24.70 -15.20
C ALA A 129 -12.79 -25.78 -15.66
N ASP A 130 -14.03 -25.39 -15.95
CA ASP A 130 -15.16 -26.27 -16.24
C ASP A 130 -15.96 -25.82 -17.48
N THR A 131 -16.90 -26.67 -17.93
CA THR A 131 -17.82 -26.43 -19.05
C THR A 131 -18.41 -25.02 -19.02
N PRO A 132 -18.46 -24.28 -20.15
CA PRO A 132 -18.06 -24.67 -21.51
C PRO A 132 -16.55 -24.53 -21.83
N PHE A 133 -15.67 -24.42 -20.82
CA PHE A 133 -14.22 -24.28 -20.97
C PHE A 133 -13.78 -23.08 -21.83
N THR A 134 -14.57 -21.99 -21.82
CA THR A 134 -14.28 -20.78 -22.59
C THR A 134 -12.86 -20.30 -22.29
N SER A 135 -12.06 -20.14 -23.34
CA SER A 135 -10.68 -19.66 -23.24
C SER A 135 -10.66 -18.13 -23.40
N ALA A 136 -10.01 -17.44 -22.45
CA ALA A 136 -9.72 -16.02 -22.53
C ALA A 136 -8.49 -15.74 -23.42
N VAL A 137 -7.56 -16.69 -23.47
CA VAL A 137 -6.52 -16.80 -24.50
C VAL A 137 -6.38 -18.26 -24.91
N ASP A 138 -6.22 -18.52 -26.20
CA ASP A 138 -5.93 -19.83 -26.79
C ASP A 138 -4.91 -19.63 -27.92
N GLN A 139 -3.68 -20.10 -27.72
CA GLN A 139 -2.56 -19.83 -28.61
C GLN A 139 -1.71 -21.08 -28.80
N THR A 140 -1.31 -21.36 -30.04
CA THR A 140 -0.45 -22.51 -30.39
C THR A 140 0.89 -22.04 -30.92
N VAL A 141 1.97 -22.54 -30.33
CA VAL A 141 3.36 -22.21 -30.68
C VAL A 141 4.14 -23.45 -31.11
N THR A 142 5.13 -23.28 -31.97
CA THR A 142 6.07 -24.35 -32.33
C THR A 142 7.30 -24.29 -31.43
N LEU A 143 7.52 -25.34 -30.65
CA LEU A 143 8.73 -25.56 -29.88
C LEU A 143 9.83 -26.17 -30.76
N THR A 144 11.08 -25.87 -30.41
CA THR A 144 12.29 -26.52 -30.95
C THR A 144 13.26 -26.81 -29.80
N SER A 145 14.42 -27.39 -30.10
CA SER A 145 15.52 -27.62 -29.15
C SER A 145 16.19 -26.35 -28.60
N THR A 146 15.75 -25.15 -29.01
CA THR A 146 16.21 -23.86 -28.49
C THR A 146 15.15 -23.26 -27.58
N MET A 147 15.51 -22.88 -26.35
CA MET A 147 14.63 -22.18 -25.44
C MET A 147 14.22 -20.81 -26.00
N ARG A 148 12.93 -20.48 -25.97
CA ARG A 148 12.39 -19.22 -26.48
C ARG A 148 11.27 -18.69 -25.58
N ARG A 149 11.27 -17.38 -25.32
CA ARG A 149 10.14 -16.66 -24.72
C ARG A 149 8.99 -16.56 -25.74
N PHE A 150 7.79 -16.90 -25.28
CA PHE A 150 6.51 -16.60 -25.90
C PHE A 150 5.73 -15.62 -25.01
N THR A 151 4.87 -14.80 -25.62
CA THR A 151 4.16 -13.71 -24.92
C THR A 151 2.86 -13.38 -25.65
N PHE A 152 1.76 -13.31 -24.90
CA PHE A 152 0.41 -13.09 -25.42
C PHE A 152 -0.35 -12.12 -24.53
N ASP A 153 -0.75 -11.00 -25.11
CA ASP A 153 -1.62 -10.01 -24.47
C ASP A 153 -3.07 -10.31 -24.86
N PHE A 154 -3.98 -10.35 -23.88
CA PHE A 154 -5.39 -10.65 -24.10
C PHE A 154 -6.28 -9.91 -23.09
N THR A 155 -7.53 -9.65 -23.46
CA THR A 155 -8.55 -9.11 -22.55
C THR A 155 -9.50 -10.24 -22.16
N ALA A 156 -9.68 -10.50 -20.87
CA ALA A 156 -10.51 -11.61 -20.42
C ALA A 156 -12.00 -11.35 -20.72
N PRO A 157 -12.69 -12.18 -21.53
CA PRO A 157 -14.07 -11.94 -21.94
C PRO A 157 -15.12 -12.36 -20.89
N PHE A 158 -14.66 -12.75 -19.69
CA PHE A 158 -15.48 -13.14 -18.54
C PHE A 158 -14.67 -12.95 -17.25
N GLY A 159 -15.36 -12.89 -16.12
CA GLY A 159 -14.73 -13.10 -14.82
C GLY A 159 -14.85 -14.57 -14.36
N ASP A 160 -13.78 -15.09 -13.75
CA ASP A 160 -13.75 -16.43 -13.15
C ASP A 160 -12.71 -16.46 -12.01
N PRO A 161 -13.09 -16.79 -10.76
CA PRO A 161 -12.16 -16.91 -9.63
C PRO A 161 -11.33 -18.20 -9.64
N GLN A 162 -11.70 -19.16 -10.49
CA GLN A 162 -11.09 -20.48 -10.63
C GLN A 162 -10.67 -20.66 -12.10
N ALA A 163 -10.00 -19.64 -12.63
CA ALA A 163 -9.37 -19.72 -13.93
C ALA A 163 -8.24 -20.75 -13.88
N VAL A 164 -7.98 -21.39 -15.02
CA VAL A 164 -6.93 -22.39 -15.17
C VAL A 164 -6.00 -22.00 -16.31
N LEU A 165 -4.70 -22.09 -16.06
CA LEU A 165 -3.67 -22.07 -17.10
C LEU A 165 -3.35 -23.52 -17.45
N LEU A 166 -3.52 -23.88 -18.73
CA LEU A 166 -3.25 -25.22 -19.27
C LEU A 166 -2.23 -25.15 -20.40
N PHE A 167 -1.26 -26.06 -20.36
CA PHE A 167 -0.35 -26.35 -21.45
C PHE A 167 -0.70 -27.72 -22.03
N HIS A 168 -1.35 -27.72 -23.19
CA HIS A 168 -1.84 -28.90 -23.89
C HIS A 168 -0.70 -29.55 -24.66
N LEU A 169 -0.43 -30.82 -24.35
CA LEU A 169 0.73 -31.59 -24.78
C LEU A 169 0.35 -32.86 -25.57
N GLY A 170 -0.95 -33.18 -25.65
CA GLY A 170 -1.49 -34.37 -26.31
C GLY A 170 -1.37 -34.38 -27.84
N ALA A 171 -2.04 -35.34 -28.49
CA ALA A 171 -2.06 -35.58 -29.94
C ALA A 171 -0.72 -35.96 -30.61
N HIS A 172 0.39 -36.06 -29.86
CA HIS A 172 1.74 -36.18 -30.42
C HIS A 172 2.56 -37.34 -29.82
N ALA A 173 3.75 -37.58 -30.38
CA ALA A 173 4.69 -38.56 -29.87
C ALA A 173 5.28 -38.13 -28.51
N ALA A 174 5.70 -39.11 -27.70
CA ALA A 174 6.38 -38.86 -26.43
C ALA A 174 7.66 -38.04 -26.67
N SER A 175 7.83 -36.98 -25.87
CA SER A 175 8.92 -36.01 -25.99
C SER A 175 9.23 -35.37 -24.64
N THR A 176 10.41 -34.79 -24.49
CA THR A 176 10.72 -33.87 -23.38
C THR A 176 10.33 -32.46 -23.80
N VAL A 177 9.46 -31.83 -23.02
CA VAL A 177 9.25 -30.36 -23.04
C VAL A 177 9.94 -29.77 -21.81
N GLN A 178 10.56 -28.60 -21.97
CA GLN A 178 11.03 -27.79 -20.86
C GLN A 178 10.29 -26.46 -20.87
N LEU A 179 9.82 -26.03 -19.70
CA LEU A 179 9.08 -24.81 -19.46
C LEU A 179 9.72 -24.05 -18.30
N ASP A 180 9.76 -22.73 -18.38
CA ASP A 180 10.44 -21.86 -17.42
C ASP A 180 9.83 -20.45 -17.46
N ASN A 181 10.03 -19.66 -16.39
CA ASN A 181 9.61 -18.26 -16.26
C ASN A 181 8.18 -18.01 -16.77
N ILE A 182 7.23 -18.82 -16.29
CA ILE A 182 5.81 -18.73 -16.66
C ILE A 182 5.12 -17.68 -15.80
N SER A 183 4.50 -16.69 -16.43
CA SER A 183 3.81 -15.59 -15.75
C SER A 183 2.45 -15.28 -16.37
N LEU A 184 1.52 -14.83 -15.54
CA LEU A 184 0.24 -14.25 -15.94
C LEU A 184 0.00 -12.98 -15.13
N THR A 185 0.36 -11.83 -15.70
CA THR A 185 0.24 -10.54 -15.02
C THR A 185 -0.97 -9.76 -15.54
N PRO A 186 -1.71 -9.02 -14.69
CA PRO A 186 -2.59 -7.95 -15.15
C PRO A 186 -1.75 -6.93 -15.94
N LEU A 187 -2.30 -6.44 -17.05
CA LEU A 187 -1.70 -5.32 -17.77
C LEU A 187 -2.16 -3.97 -17.18
N PRO A 188 -1.34 -2.91 -17.32
CA PRO A 188 -1.74 -1.56 -16.94
C PRO A 188 -3.02 -1.14 -17.67
N VAL A 189 -3.92 -0.49 -16.96
CA VAL A 189 -5.15 0.10 -17.53
C VAL A 189 -4.88 1.55 -17.96
N ASP A 190 -5.79 2.13 -18.74
CA ASP A 190 -5.77 3.57 -19.01
C ASP A 190 -6.11 4.34 -17.71
N PRO A 191 -5.27 5.27 -17.23
CA PRO A 191 -5.57 6.11 -16.08
C PRO A 191 -6.84 6.97 -16.19
N ALA A 192 -7.37 7.17 -17.40
CA ALA A 192 -8.67 7.79 -17.63
C ALA A 192 -9.85 6.85 -17.27
N THR A 193 -9.63 5.53 -17.24
CA THR A 193 -10.65 4.52 -16.91
C THR A 193 -10.44 3.83 -15.56
N ASP A 194 -9.28 4.00 -14.92
CA ASP A 194 -9.01 3.40 -13.61
C ASP A 194 -9.96 3.96 -12.52
N PRO A 195 -10.78 3.12 -11.86
CA PRO A 195 -11.78 3.60 -10.90
C PRO A 195 -11.13 4.11 -9.60
N ILE A 196 -9.97 3.59 -9.18
CA ILE A 196 -9.25 4.09 -8.00
C ILE A 196 -8.76 5.52 -8.26
N LEU A 197 -8.20 5.78 -9.45
CA LEU A 197 -7.74 7.11 -9.83
C LEU A 197 -8.91 8.08 -10.08
N TYR A 198 -10.04 7.59 -10.60
CA TYR A 198 -11.28 8.35 -10.75
C TYR A 198 -11.82 8.82 -9.38
N TRP A 199 -12.07 7.89 -8.46
CA TRP A 199 -12.65 8.22 -7.15
C TRP A 199 -11.67 8.97 -6.23
N ASN A 200 -10.36 8.82 -6.42
CA ASN A 200 -9.37 9.75 -5.86
C ASN A 200 -9.58 11.19 -6.34
N GLY A 201 -9.86 11.41 -7.63
CA GLY A 201 -10.22 12.73 -8.16
C GLY A 201 -11.48 13.32 -7.52
N VAL A 202 -12.51 12.48 -7.29
CA VAL A 202 -13.75 12.86 -6.60
C VAL A 202 -13.50 13.24 -5.14
N LEU A 203 -12.56 12.56 -4.46
CA LEU A 203 -12.13 12.92 -3.10
C LEU A 203 -11.43 14.29 -3.07
N LEU A 204 -10.50 14.55 -4.00
CA LEU A 204 -9.78 15.82 -4.08
C LEU A 204 -10.74 17.00 -4.35
N ALA A 205 -11.71 16.82 -5.26
CA ALA A 205 -12.77 17.79 -5.52
C ALA A 205 -13.66 18.02 -4.28
N THR A 206 -13.91 16.97 -3.48
CA THR A 206 -14.65 17.08 -2.20
C THR A 206 -13.88 17.93 -1.19
N TYR A 207 -12.55 17.80 -1.09
CA TYR A 207 -11.73 18.65 -0.22
C TYR A 207 -11.66 20.10 -0.70
N GLN A 208 -11.63 20.34 -2.01
CA GLN A 208 -11.74 21.70 -2.55
C GLN A 208 -13.13 22.32 -2.25
N ALA A 209 -14.19 21.51 -2.18
CA ALA A 209 -15.54 21.96 -1.81
C ALA A 209 -15.75 22.20 -0.29
N LEU A 210 -14.91 21.62 0.60
CA LEU A 210 -15.14 21.60 2.04
C LEU A 210 -13.88 21.99 2.85
N ASP A 211 -14.00 22.98 3.75
CA ASP A 211 -12.88 23.44 4.61
C ASP A 211 -12.58 22.47 5.78
N LEU A 212 -12.29 21.21 5.46
CA LEU A 212 -12.03 20.15 6.44
C LEU A 212 -10.63 20.27 7.05
N PRO A 213 -10.46 20.04 8.36
CA PRO A 213 -9.14 19.97 8.97
C PRO A 213 -8.40 18.71 8.51
N PRO A 214 -7.05 18.73 8.44
CA PRO A 214 -6.24 17.62 7.93
C PRO A 214 -6.38 16.33 8.74
N THR A 215 -6.84 16.42 9.99
CA THR A 215 -7.23 15.30 10.85
C THR A 215 -8.42 14.53 10.27
N THR A 216 -9.51 15.23 9.98
CA THR A 216 -10.75 14.64 9.47
C THR A 216 -10.57 14.12 8.05
N SER A 217 -9.97 14.91 7.15
CA SER A 217 -9.79 14.49 5.75
C SER A 217 -8.89 13.26 5.61
N SER A 218 -7.74 13.19 6.30
CA SER A 218 -6.87 12.00 6.24
C SER A 218 -7.55 10.72 6.73
N ARG A 219 -8.36 10.80 7.80
CA ARG A 219 -9.22 9.70 8.27
C ARG A 219 -10.24 9.27 7.22
N GLU A 220 -10.89 10.22 6.56
CA GLU A 220 -11.95 9.95 5.59
C GLU A 220 -11.39 9.34 4.29
N ALA A 221 -10.21 9.78 3.85
CA ALA A 221 -9.46 9.12 2.77
C ALA A 221 -9.16 7.64 3.11
N ALA A 222 -8.76 7.36 4.36
CA ALA A 222 -8.49 5.99 4.80
C ALA A 222 -9.72 5.09 4.77
N ILE A 223 -10.91 5.62 5.10
CA ILE A 223 -12.18 4.87 4.95
C ILE A 223 -12.46 4.59 3.48
N LEU A 224 -12.31 5.60 2.60
CA LEU A 224 -12.58 5.47 1.17
C LEU A 224 -11.65 4.47 0.48
N HIS A 225 -10.34 4.66 0.58
CA HIS A 225 -9.38 3.81 -0.11
C HIS A 225 -9.32 2.40 0.48
N ALA A 226 -9.57 2.21 1.78
CA ALA A 226 -9.71 0.87 2.35
C ALA A 226 -10.99 0.16 1.89
N ALA A 227 -12.12 0.86 1.74
CA ALA A 227 -13.35 0.27 1.19
C ALA A 227 -13.20 -0.12 -0.28
N MET A 228 -12.60 0.74 -1.11
CA MET A 228 -12.29 0.42 -2.51
C MET A 228 -11.30 -0.75 -2.62
N HIS A 229 -10.27 -0.78 -1.79
CA HIS A 229 -9.33 -1.89 -1.71
C HIS A 229 -10.02 -3.20 -1.32
N ASP A 230 -10.81 -3.20 -0.24
CA ASP A 230 -11.53 -4.40 0.23
C ASP A 230 -12.53 -4.91 -0.81
N ALA A 231 -13.22 -4.02 -1.52
CA ALA A 231 -14.05 -4.38 -2.66
C ALA A 231 -13.23 -5.04 -3.78
N ALA A 232 -12.10 -4.43 -4.16
CA ALA A 232 -11.23 -4.92 -5.23
C ALA A 232 -10.66 -6.32 -4.94
N VAL A 233 -10.01 -6.51 -3.77
CA VAL A 233 -9.45 -7.82 -3.40
C VAL A 233 -10.53 -8.88 -3.18
N SER A 234 -11.73 -8.48 -2.73
CA SER A 234 -12.88 -9.40 -2.62
C SER A 234 -13.33 -9.93 -3.97
N VAL A 235 -13.36 -9.08 -5.01
CA VAL A 235 -13.69 -9.48 -6.38
C VAL A 235 -12.63 -10.39 -6.99
N THR A 236 -11.35 -10.04 -6.87
CA THR A 236 -10.27 -10.72 -7.62
C THR A 236 -9.68 -11.93 -6.92
N GLY A 237 -9.91 -12.10 -5.61
CA GLY A 237 -9.29 -13.15 -4.80
C GLY A 237 -7.86 -12.83 -4.35
N VAL A 238 -7.14 -11.98 -5.07
CA VAL A 238 -5.73 -11.60 -4.85
C VAL A 238 -5.61 -10.56 -3.73
N GLY A 239 -4.57 -10.65 -2.89
CA GLY A 239 -4.29 -9.67 -1.84
C GLY A 239 -5.02 -9.90 -0.52
N ASN A 240 -4.43 -9.41 0.58
CA ASN A 240 -5.05 -9.43 1.90
C ASN A 240 -5.88 -8.15 2.14
N PRO A 241 -7.18 -8.25 2.53
CA PRO A 241 -8.01 -7.08 2.82
C PRO A 241 -7.48 -6.26 4.01
N TYR A 242 -7.89 -5.00 4.08
CA TYR A 242 -7.76 -4.18 5.28
C TYR A 242 -8.72 -4.63 6.37
N ARG A 243 -10.02 -4.79 6.05
CA ARG A 243 -11.07 -5.06 7.04
C ARG A 243 -11.96 -6.24 6.69
N VAL A 244 -12.36 -6.41 5.43
CA VAL A 244 -13.27 -7.48 5.01
C VAL A 244 -12.89 -8.08 3.66
N ARG A 245 -12.86 -9.42 3.60
CA ARG A 245 -12.99 -10.18 2.35
C ARG A 245 -14.44 -10.59 2.22
N VAL A 246 -15.21 -9.88 1.39
CA VAL A 246 -16.63 -10.12 1.20
C VAL A 246 -16.81 -11.49 0.52
N PRO A 247 -17.62 -12.42 1.06
CA PRO A 247 -17.80 -13.74 0.47
C PRO A 247 -18.47 -13.68 -0.91
N VAL A 248 -17.70 -13.96 -1.97
CA VAL A 248 -18.21 -14.04 -3.34
C VAL A 248 -18.68 -15.47 -3.63
N SER A 249 -19.91 -15.80 -3.25
CA SER A 249 -20.52 -17.11 -3.56
C SER A 249 -21.06 -17.13 -4.98
N TYR A 250 -20.79 -18.17 -5.77
CA TYR A 250 -21.22 -18.24 -7.19
C TYR A 250 -22.48 -19.12 -7.32
N PRO A 251 -23.62 -18.57 -7.78
CA PRO A 251 -24.86 -19.34 -7.91
C PRO A 251 -24.90 -20.14 -9.22
N GLY A 252 -25.17 -21.45 -9.12
CA GLY A 252 -25.36 -22.34 -10.26
C GLY A 252 -24.27 -23.40 -10.45
N THR A 253 -24.29 -24.10 -11.58
CA THR A 253 -23.15 -24.87 -12.10
C THR A 253 -22.08 -23.92 -12.66
N LEU A 254 -20.85 -24.41 -12.83
CA LEU A 254 -19.75 -23.57 -13.34
C LEU A 254 -20.00 -22.98 -14.74
N GLU A 255 -20.93 -23.58 -15.50
CA GLU A 255 -21.46 -23.10 -16.78
C GLU A 255 -22.09 -21.70 -16.70
N ASN A 256 -22.52 -21.26 -15.51
CA ASN A 256 -23.24 -20.00 -15.28
C ASN A 256 -22.52 -19.06 -14.28
N VAL A 257 -21.18 -19.13 -14.21
CA VAL A 257 -20.35 -18.26 -13.35
C VAL A 257 -20.41 -16.79 -13.81
N VAL A 258 -21.36 -16.06 -13.23
CA VAL A 258 -21.47 -14.60 -13.26
C VAL A 258 -20.55 -14.03 -12.18
N ALA A 259 -19.40 -13.46 -12.53
CA ALA A 259 -18.51 -12.82 -11.56
C ALA A 259 -19.01 -11.43 -11.13
N PRO A 260 -18.67 -10.94 -9.92
CA PRO A 260 -18.85 -9.52 -9.61
C PRO A 260 -17.93 -8.66 -10.48
N SER A 261 -18.45 -7.57 -11.03
CA SER A 261 -17.64 -6.59 -11.76
C SER A 261 -16.72 -5.82 -10.81
N LEU A 262 -15.42 -5.84 -11.08
CA LEU A 262 -14.40 -5.12 -10.30
C LEU A 262 -14.67 -3.61 -10.26
N HIS A 263 -14.97 -3.01 -11.42
CA HIS A 263 -15.29 -1.59 -11.51
C HIS A 263 -16.56 -1.27 -10.70
N ALA A 264 -17.63 -2.05 -10.84
CA ALA A 264 -18.86 -1.80 -10.07
C ALA A 264 -18.66 -1.94 -8.55
N ALA A 265 -17.85 -2.91 -8.11
CA ALA A 265 -17.53 -3.07 -6.69
C ALA A 265 -16.73 -1.88 -6.14
N ILE A 266 -15.73 -1.39 -6.87
CA ILE A 266 -14.95 -0.19 -6.48
C ILE A 266 -15.85 1.05 -6.49
N ASP A 267 -16.62 1.27 -7.56
CA ASP A 267 -17.52 2.42 -7.71
C ASP A 267 -18.56 2.49 -6.60
N ARG A 268 -19.19 1.35 -6.28
CA ARG A 268 -20.21 1.29 -5.26
C ARG A 268 -19.63 1.48 -3.87
N ALA A 269 -18.46 0.91 -3.60
CA ALA A 269 -17.74 1.15 -2.35
C ALA A 269 -17.39 2.64 -2.17
N ALA A 270 -16.91 3.28 -3.23
CA ALA A 270 -16.55 4.70 -3.21
C ALA A 270 -17.77 5.60 -3.02
N TYR A 271 -18.82 5.40 -3.83
CA TYR A 271 -20.05 6.16 -3.77
C TYR A 271 -20.73 6.07 -2.40
N ASP A 272 -20.83 4.87 -1.82
CA ASP A 272 -21.49 4.69 -0.51
C ASP A 272 -20.67 5.31 0.63
N VAL A 273 -19.34 5.21 0.61
CA VAL A 273 -18.47 5.89 1.61
C VAL A 273 -18.58 7.41 1.50
N LEU A 274 -18.41 7.97 0.30
CA LEU A 274 -18.47 9.42 0.09
C LEU A 274 -19.86 9.99 0.47
N THR A 275 -20.93 9.30 0.10
CA THR A 275 -22.30 9.70 0.45
C THR A 275 -22.55 9.63 1.96
N ALA A 276 -22.04 8.61 2.65
CA ALA A 276 -22.18 8.47 4.10
C ALA A 276 -21.38 9.52 4.91
N LEU A 277 -20.22 9.95 4.42
CA LEU A 277 -19.36 10.94 5.11
C LEU A 277 -19.77 12.39 4.84
N TYR A 278 -20.13 12.71 3.59
CA TYR A 278 -20.32 14.10 3.14
C TYR A 278 -21.76 14.44 2.71
N GLY A 279 -22.67 13.47 2.62
CA GLY A 279 -24.08 13.74 2.27
C GLY A 279 -24.78 14.66 3.29
N GLY A 280 -24.46 14.51 4.57
CA GLY A 280 -24.90 15.44 5.64
C GLY A 280 -24.27 16.83 5.57
N GLN A 281 -23.27 17.03 4.70
CA GLN A 281 -22.56 18.29 4.45
C GLN A 281 -23.00 18.92 3.11
N GLY A 282 -24.13 18.49 2.55
CA GLY A 282 -24.71 19.00 1.31
C GLY A 282 -24.09 18.46 0.02
N GLN A 283 -23.13 17.53 0.10
CA GLN A 283 -22.50 16.93 -1.08
C GLN A 283 -23.38 15.84 -1.70
N THR A 284 -23.24 15.62 -3.01
CA THR A 284 -23.91 14.53 -3.73
C THR A 284 -23.00 13.92 -4.78
N TYR A 285 -22.99 12.59 -4.83
CA TYR A 285 -22.07 11.80 -5.66
C TYR A 285 -22.78 11.06 -6.80
N SER A 286 -24.07 11.37 -7.06
CA SER A 286 -24.83 10.71 -8.13
C SER A 286 -24.27 11.00 -9.53
N GLN A 287 -23.78 12.22 -9.77
CA GLN A 287 -23.09 12.58 -11.02
C GLN A 287 -21.72 11.89 -11.15
N ALA A 288 -20.97 11.77 -10.04
CA ALA A 288 -19.71 11.03 -10.02
C ALA A 288 -19.92 9.53 -10.29
N LEU A 289 -20.95 8.92 -9.69
CA LEU A 289 -21.32 7.53 -9.96
C LEU A 289 -21.75 7.34 -11.42
N ALA A 290 -22.53 8.27 -11.99
CA ALA A 290 -22.89 8.22 -13.41
C ALA A 290 -21.68 8.35 -14.34
N GLY A 291 -20.69 9.19 -13.99
CA GLY A 291 -19.42 9.31 -14.70
C GLY A 291 -18.59 8.02 -14.64
N ALA A 292 -18.43 7.45 -13.43
CA ALA A 292 -17.73 6.18 -13.25
C ALA A 292 -18.41 5.03 -14.02
N VAL A 293 -19.74 4.94 -13.98
CA VAL A 293 -20.53 3.96 -14.77
C VAL A 293 -20.27 4.10 -16.27
N ALA A 294 -20.10 5.31 -16.79
CA ALA A 294 -19.81 5.56 -18.21
C ALA A 294 -18.36 5.23 -18.61
N LEU A 295 -17.43 5.12 -17.66
CA LEU A 295 -16.03 4.72 -17.87
C LEU A 295 -15.80 3.19 -17.75
N ARG A 296 -16.81 2.42 -17.35
CA ARG A 296 -16.70 0.96 -17.20
C ARG A 296 -16.37 0.29 -18.54
N PRO A 297 -15.48 -0.72 -18.55
CA PRO A 297 -15.10 -1.40 -19.79
C PRO A 297 -16.29 -2.19 -20.38
N SER A 298 -16.31 -2.28 -21.72
CA SER A 298 -17.34 -3.02 -22.44
C SER A 298 -17.23 -4.53 -22.23
N GLY A 299 -18.37 -5.22 -22.35
CA GLY A 299 -18.48 -6.68 -22.13
C GLY A 299 -19.00 -7.07 -20.75
N VAL A 300 -18.92 -6.18 -19.75
CA VAL A 300 -19.54 -6.40 -18.42
C VAL A 300 -21.06 -6.34 -18.53
N ASN A 301 -21.77 -7.34 -18.02
CA ASN A 301 -23.23 -7.40 -18.07
C ASN A 301 -23.92 -6.97 -16.76
N ALA A 302 -25.23 -6.73 -16.82
CA ALA A 302 -26.02 -6.20 -15.70
C ALA A 302 -26.01 -7.07 -14.44
N ALA A 303 -25.90 -8.40 -14.56
CA ALA A 303 -25.81 -9.29 -13.41
C ALA A 303 -24.41 -9.22 -12.77
N GLU A 304 -23.35 -9.09 -13.57
CA GLU A 304 -21.99 -8.85 -13.06
C GLU A 304 -21.89 -7.49 -12.34
N VAL A 305 -22.54 -6.46 -12.88
CA VAL A 305 -22.67 -5.14 -12.23
C VAL A 305 -23.38 -5.27 -10.87
N ALA A 306 -24.60 -5.83 -10.83
CA ALA A 306 -25.35 -5.94 -9.57
C ALA A 306 -24.63 -6.79 -8.51
N ARG A 307 -23.88 -7.82 -8.93
CA ARG A 307 -22.98 -8.59 -8.06
C ARG A 307 -21.79 -7.76 -7.57
N GLY A 308 -21.20 -6.93 -8.42
CA GLY A 308 -20.15 -5.98 -8.04
C GLY A 308 -20.66 -4.96 -7.03
N ASP A 309 -21.79 -4.31 -7.30
CA ASP A 309 -22.44 -3.37 -6.39
C ASP A 309 -22.70 -4.01 -5.01
N THR A 310 -23.15 -5.27 -4.97
CA THR A 310 -23.34 -6.02 -3.71
C THR A 310 -22.04 -6.18 -2.91
N VAL A 311 -20.91 -6.45 -3.59
CA VAL A 311 -19.59 -6.53 -2.94
C VAL A 311 -19.11 -5.15 -2.46
N GLY A 312 -19.28 -4.12 -3.29
CA GLY A 312 -18.87 -2.75 -2.97
C GLY A 312 -19.61 -2.16 -1.77
N ALA A 313 -20.93 -2.31 -1.73
CA ALA A 313 -21.77 -1.86 -0.62
C ALA A 313 -21.39 -2.56 0.71
N ALA A 314 -21.07 -3.86 0.66
CA ALA A 314 -20.61 -4.61 1.83
C ALA A 314 -19.23 -4.14 2.32
N ALA A 315 -18.30 -3.86 1.41
CA ALA A 315 -16.97 -3.33 1.74
C ALA A 315 -17.03 -1.91 2.33
N ALA A 316 -17.89 -1.04 1.78
CA ALA A 316 -18.19 0.28 2.34
C ALA A 316 -18.80 0.18 3.74
N ALA A 317 -19.86 -0.61 3.90
CA ALA A 317 -20.55 -0.78 5.19
C ALA A 317 -19.61 -1.28 6.29
N ALA A 318 -18.76 -2.28 6.00
CA ALA A 318 -17.80 -2.81 6.96
C ALA A 318 -16.75 -1.77 7.40
N ASN A 319 -16.27 -0.94 6.46
CA ASN A 319 -15.27 0.10 6.75
C ASN A 319 -15.89 1.31 7.47
N LEU A 320 -17.10 1.74 7.09
CA LEU A 320 -17.86 2.77 7.82
C LEU A 320 -18.20 2.32 9.25
N GLN A 321 -18.76 1.12 9.42
CA GLN A 321 -19.11 0.56 10.72
C GLN A 321 -17.89 0.42 11.64
N ALA A 322 -16.73 0.02 11.09
CA ALA A 322 -15.48 -0.06 11.83
C ALA A 322 -15.00 1.29 12.40
N ARG A 323 -15.46 2.42 11.84
CA ARG A 323 -15.07 3.78 12.25
C ARG A 323 -16.19 4.57 12.95
N ALA A 324 -17.41 4.03 13.04
CA ALA A 324 -18.57 4.71 13.60
C ALA A 324 -18.40 5.17 15.07
N ASN A 325 -17.58 4.46 15.86
CA ASN A 325 -17.31 4.77 17.27
C ASN A 325 -15.78 4.81 17.55
N ASP A 326 -14.98 5.29 16.60
CA ASP A 326 -13.51 5.29 16.70
C ASP A 326 -12.92 6.40 17.60
N GLY A 327 -13.76 7.32 18.08
CA GLY A 327 -13.37 8.48 18.90
C GLY A 327 -13.27 9.80 18.14
N SER A 328 -13.43 9.83 16.81
CA SER A 328 -13.26 11.06 16.02
C SER A 328 -14.32 12.14 16.28
N SER A 329 -15.43 11.78 16.94
CA SER A 329 -16.49 12.69 17.38
C SER A 329 -16.19 13.38 18.71
N ASN A 330 -15.07 13.10 19.38
CA ASN A 330 -14.71 13.71 20.66
C ASN A 330 -14.35 15.20 20.50
N ASN A 331 -15.34 16.05 20.76
CA ASN A 331 -15.26 17.50 20.71
C ASN A 331 -15.01 18.17 22.08
N THR A 332 -14.55 17.42 23.10
CA THR A 332 -14.19 17.99 24.41
C THR A 332 -13.22 19.17 24.23
N PRO A 333 -13.55 20.38 24.76
CA PRO A 333 -12.70 21.56 24.58
C PRO A 333 -11.30 21.39 25.18
N TYR A 334 -10.30 21.94 24.49
CA TYR A 334 -8.92 22.00 24.98
C TYR A 334 -8.78 23.00 26.14
N PRO A 335 -8.28 22.59 27.32
CA PRO A 335 -7.93 23.52 28.40
C PRO A 335 -6.65 24.29 28.05
N LEU A 336 -6.61 25.59 28.37
CA LEU A 336 -5.41 26.41 28.16
C LEU A 336 -4.57 26.46 29.45
N ASP A 337 -3.31 26.03 29.42
CA ASP A 337 -2.39 26.12 30.56
C ASP A 337 -2.12 27.56 31.03
N GLY A 338 -2.14 28.52 30.09
CA GLY A 338 -1.97 29.96 30.37
C GLY A 338 -0.53 30.41 30.70
N VAL A 339 0.46 29.52 30.65
CA VAL A 339 1.86 29.81 31.01
C VAL A 339 2.70 30.29 29.82
N PRO A 340 3.94 30.77 30.02
CA PRO A 340 4.91 30.93 28.93
C PRO A 340 5.25 29.57 28.29
N GLY A 341 5.39 29.52 26.96
CA GLY A 341 5.70 28.27 26.24
C GLY A 341 4.48 27.42 25.84
N SER A 342 3.41 27.40 26.64
CA SER A 342 2.17 26.68 26.32
C SER A 342 1.39 27.35 25.19
N TRP A 343 0.80 26.55 24.30
CA TRP A 343 0.02 27.03 23.16
C TRP A 343 -1.16 27.92 23.55
N ARG A 344 -1.47 28.87 22.66
CA ARG A 344 -2.53 29.88 22.80
C ARG A 344 -3.26 30.02 21.46
N PRO A 345 -4.57 30.34 21.45
CA PRO A 345 -5.35 30.56 20.23
C PRO A 345 -4.70 31.51 19.22
N THR A 346 -4.30 30.99 18.06
CA THR A 346 -3.82 31.82 16.93
C THR A 346 -4.99 32.27 16.07
N ASN A 347 -4.91 33.48 15.51
CA ASN A 347 -5.97 34.11 14.70
C ASN A 347 -7.37 34.11 15.37
N GLY A 348 -7.44 34.09 16.71
CA GLY A 348 -8.70 34.00 17.46
C GLY A 348 -9.46 32.67 17.34
N LYS A 349 -8.87 31.64 16.71
CA LYS A 349 -9.51 30.33 16.51
C LYS A 349 -9.23 29.36 17.67
N ALA A 350 -10.23 28.56 18.02
CA ALA A 350 -10.09 27.49 19.00
C ALA A 350 -9.15 26.36 18.52
N ALA A 351 -8.69 25.53 19.46
CA ALA A 351 -7.82 24.38 19.20
C ALA A 351 -8.48 23.39 18.21
N VAL A 352 -7.80 23.08 17.10
CA VAL A 352 -8.28 22.15 16.08
C VAL A 352 -8.07 20.70 16.51
N SER A 353 -9.18 19.97 16.70
CA SER A 353 -9.21 18.52 16.96
C SER A 353 -8.32 18.05 18.14
N PRO A 354 -8.35 18.68 19.33
CA PRO A 354 -7.39 18.39 20.41
C PRO A 354 -7.37 16.92 20.86
N ASN A 355 -8.50 16.22 20.77
CA ASN A 355 -8.62 14.82 21.15
C ASN A 355 -8.15 13.83 20.07
N TRP A 356 -7.65 14.27 18.92
CA TRP A 356 -7.44 13.38 17.76
C TRP A 356 -6.36 12.31 17.96
N GLY A 357 -5.39 12.55 18.85
CA GLY A 357 -4.42 11.52 19.27
C GLY A 357 -5.03 10.31 19.99
N LEU A 358 -6.27 10.45 20.47
CA LEU A 358 -7.05 9.41 21.13
C LEU A 358 -7.98 8.65 20.17
N VAL A 359 -8.01 9.01 18.87
CA VAL A 359 -8.75 8.26 17.86
C VAL A 359 -8.11 6.89 17.68
N THR A 360 -8.94 5.85 17.63
CA THR A 360 -8.53 4.47 17.39
C THR A 360 -7.76 4.39 16.06
N PRO A 361 -6.48 3.97 15.99
CA PRO A 361 -5.76 3.98 14.72
C PRO A 361 -6.28 2.94 13.70
N PHE A 362 -5.74 2.98 12.49
CA PHE A 362 -6.04 2.03 11.41
C PHE A 362 -5.00 0.89 11.36
N ALA A 363 -3.72 1.21 11.54
CA ALA A 363 -2.62 0.26 11.63
C ALA A 363 -1.97 0.25 13.02
N LEU A 364 -1.68 1.41 13.61
CA LEU A 364 -1.01 1.55 14.90
C LEU A 364 -1.83 0.95 16.07
N THR A 365 -1.14 0.69 17.18
CA THR A 365 -1.74 0.26 18.45
C THR A 365 -2.31 1.42 19.26
N SER A 366 -1.75 2.62 19.11
CA SER A 366 -2.21 3.89 19.68
C SER A 366 -1.46 5.06 19.02
N GLY A 367 -1.97 6.29 19.08
CA GLY A 367 -1.27 7.47 18.56
C GLY A 367 0.16 7.61 19.09
N ARG A 368 0.35 7.29 20.38
CA ARG A 368 1.67 7.34 21.04
C ARG A 368 2.69 6.29 20.60
N GLN A 369 2.35 5.35 19.71
CA GLN A 369 3.26 4.25 19.32
C GLN A 369 4.61 4.73 18.78
N PHE A 370 4.62 5.86 18.05
CA PHE A 370 5.83 6.49 17.51
C PHE A 370 5.98 7.94 17.98
N ARG A 371 5.39 8.30 19.13
CA ARG A 371 5.53 9.65 19.70
C ARG A 371 7.02 9.92 20.00
N PRO A 372 7.58 11.05 19.52
CA PRO A 372 8.94 11.43 19.87
C PRO A 372 9.05 11.87 21.33
N GLY A 373 10.28 12.03 21.82
CA GLY A 373 10.52 12.71 23.09
C GLY A 373 10.10 14.20 23.04
N PRO A 374 10.04 14.89 24.18
CA PRO A 374 9.76 16.34 24.19
C PRO A 374 10.77 17.14 23.35
N PRO A 375 10.38 18.31 22.81
CA PRO A 375 11.26 19.16 22.01
C PRO A 375 12.53 19.52 22.79
N ALA A 376 13.69 19.49 22.12
CA ALA A 376 15.02 19.70 22.71
C ALA A 376 15.29 18.85 23.98
N GLY A 377 14.65 17.69 24.12
CA GLY A 377 14.72 16.83 25.31
C GLY A 377 14.20 17.47 26.59
N ALA A 378 13.31 18.46 26.50
CA ALA A 378 12.88 19.27 27.64
C ALA A 378 11.99 18.52 28.64
N THR A 379 12.16 18.86 29.92
CA THR A 379 11.36 18.32 31.04
C THR A 379 10.06 19.08 31.29
N GLY A 380 9.89 20.27 30.68
CA GLY A 380 8.71 21.13 30.76
C GLY A 380 8.98 22.50 30.13
N TYR A 381 7.98 23.37 30.09
CA TYR A 381 8.06 24.68 29.43
C TYR A 381 9.26 25.54 29.90
N THR A 382 9.47 25.68 31.21
CA THR A 382 10.56 26.52 31.75
C THR A 382 11.95 26.02 31.36
N ASP A 383 12.14 24.70 31.32
CA ASP A 383 13.39 24.08 30.86
C ASP A 383 13.59 24.33 29.36
N LEU A 384 12.56 24.06 28.52
CA LEU A 384 12.61 24.31 27.08
C LEU A 384 13.01 25.75 26.75
N LEU A 385 12.32 26.73 27.33
CA LEU A 385 12.57 28.16 27.07
C LEU A 385 13.97 28.62 27.53
N GLY A 386 14.59 27.89 28.47
CA GLY A 386 15.97 28.13 28.92
C GLY A 386 17.06 27.55 28.02
N LYS A 387 16.74 26.59 27.14
CA LYS A 387 17.75 25.92 26.28
C LYS A 387 18.24 26.82 25.15
N GLN A 388 19.55 26.78 24.89
CA GLN A 388 20.13 27.47 23.73
C GLN A 388 19.54 27.00 22.41
N GLU A 389 19.30 25.69 22.26
CA GLU A 389 18.70 25.09 21.07
C GLU A 389 17.35 25.74 20.72
N TYR A 390 16.47 25.90 21.71
CA TYR A 390 15.18 26.57 21.54
C TYR A 390 15.35 28.04 21.09
N ARG A 391 16.30 28.79 21.65
CA ARG A 391 16.58 30.17 21.22
C ARG A 391 17.09 30.24 19.78
N THR A 392 17.96 29.32 19.38
CA THR A 392 18.43 29.20 17.99
C THR A 392 17.28 28.86 17.04
N GLN A 393 16.35 28.00 17.45
CA GLN A 393 15.16 27.65 16.66
C GLN A 393 14.19 28.85 16.49
N VAL A 394 13.95 29.63 17.56
CA VAL A 394 13.17 30.89 17.46
C VAL A 394 13.83 31.88 16.51
N GLN A 395 15.15 32.04 16.59
CA GLN A 395 15.89 32.92 15.69
C GLN A 395 15.80 32.48 14.23
N GLU A 396 15.98 31.18 13.93
CA GLU A 396 15.88 30.66 12.55
C GLU A 396 14.53 31.00 11.93
N ILE A 397 13.42 30.82 12.65
CA ILE A 397 12.08 31.08 12.12
C ILE A 397 11.80 32.57 12.02
N ARG A 398 12.32 33.39 12.94
CA ARG A 398 12.26 34.85 12.80
C ARG A 398 12.91 35.29 11.50
N ASP A 399 14.13 34.81 11.25
CA ASP A 399 15.01 35.28 10.18
C ASP A 399 14.63 34.69 8.80
N TYR A 400 14.12 33.45 8.74
CA TYR A 400 13.71 32.78 7.50
C TYR A 400 12.19 32.64 7.29
N GLY A 401 11.37 32.78 8.33
CA GLY A 401 9.92 32.57 8.29
C GLY A 401 9.07 33.84 8.25
N GLY A 402 9.69 35.02 8.44
CA GLY A 402 8.98 36.30 8.48
C GLY A 402 8.36 36.71 7.13
N ARG A 403 7.26 37.47 7.18
CA ARG A 403 6.56 38.03 6.01
C ARG A 403 7.53 38.78 5.09
N THR A 404 8.36 39.63 5.68
CA THR A 404 9.60 40.14 5.10
C THR A 404 10.78 39.39 5.70
N SER A 405 11.81 39.13 4.89
CA SER A 405 13.07 38.53 5.33
C SER A 405 14.18 38.93 4.35
N SER A 406 15.40 39.09 4.84
CA SER A 406 16.60 39.32 4.02
C SER A 406 17.43 38.05 3.77
N LEU A 407 17.08 36.91 4.39
CA LEU A 407 17.86 35.67 4.32
C LEU A 407 17.15 34.53 3.56
N ARG A 408 15.81 34.45 3.62
CA ARG A 408 15.01 33.51 2.81
C ARG A 408 15.13 33.86 1.32
N THR A 409 15.47 32.86 0.50
CA THR A 409 15.59 33.02 -0.96
C THR A 409 14.21 33.06 -1.67
N PRO A 410 14.14 33.46 -2.94
CA PRO A 410 12.92 33.35 -3.74
C PRO A 410 12.42 31.90 -3.86
N ASP A 411 13.33 30.93 -4.05
CA ASP A 411 12.99 29.50 -4.10
C ASP A 411 12.42 29.00 -2.76
N GLN A 412 13.06 29.34 -1.63
CA GLN A 412 12.52 29.01 -0.31
C GLN A 412 11.14 29.64 -0.05
N THR A 413 10.86 30.81 -0.64
CA THR A 413 9.54 31.45 -0.61
C THR A 413 8.53 30.70 -1.47
N GLN A 414 8.93 30.17 -2.64
CA GLN A 414 8.08 29.31 -3.45
C GLN A 414 7.80 27.97 -2.75
N ILE A 415 8.82 27.33 -2.16
CA ILE A 415 8.70 26.11 -1.34
C ILE A 415 7.68 26.30 -0.21
N ALA A 416 7.72 27.44 0.47
CA ALA A 416 6.84 27.77 1.59
C ALA A 416 5.35 27.68 1.20
N PHE A 417 4.98 28.28 0.07
CA PHE A 417 3.59 28.27 -0.43
C PHE A 417 3.23 27.00 -1.20
N PHE A 418 4.17 26.41 -1.95
CA PHE A 418 3.94 25.19 -2.72
C PHE A 418 3.47 24.02 -1.86
N TRP A 419 3.97 23.90 -0.63
CA TRP A 419 3.54 22.90 0.36
C TRP A 419 2.59 23.46 1.44
N ALA A 420 1.95 24.61 1.20
CA ALA A 420 1.05 25.21 2.18
C ALA A 420 -0.29 24.47 2.23
N ASN A 421 -1.20 24.75 1.30
CA ASN A 421 -2.49 24.07 1.13
C ASN A 421 -3.39 24.11 2.39
N ASP A 422 -3.17 25.05 3.30
CA ASP A 422 -3.91 25.19 4.55
C ASP A 422 -5.29 25.89 4.37
N LEU A 423 -5.48 26.64 3.27
CA LEU A 423 -6.62 27.55 3.04
C LEU A 423 -7.91 26.85 2.55
N PRO A 424 -9.11 27.44 2.70
CA PRO A 424 -10.34 26.89 2.10
C PRO A 424 -10.25 26.84 0.58
N GLY A 425 -10.90 25.89 -0.08
CA GLY A 425 -10.81 25.78 -1.55
C GLY A 425 -9.49 25.22 -2.06
N THR A 426 -8.79 24.43 -1.24
CA THR A 426 -7.62 23.62 -1.59
C THR A 426 -7.90 22.16 -1.21
N TYR A 427 -7.23 21.20 -1.84
CA TYR A 427 -7.39 19.78 -1.49
C TYR A 427 -6.77 19.35 -0.14
N LYS A 428 -6.28 20.33 0.65
CA LYS A 428 -5.56 20.16 1.92
C LYS A 428 -4.22 19.39 1.79
N PRO A 429 -3.34 19.43 2.81
CA PRO A 429 -2.03 18.78 2.72
C PRO A 429 -2.08 17.26 2.42
N PRO A 430 -3.06 16.48 2.93
CA PRO A 430 -3.24 15.09 2.49
C PRO A 430 -3.58 14.95 1.00
N GLY A 431 -4.41 15.85 0.44
CA GLY A 431 -4.80 15.82 -0.98
C GLY A 431 -3.65 16.08 -1.94
N GLN A 432 -2.67 16.92 -1.55
CA GLN A 432 -1.45 17.11 -2.33
C GLN A 432 -0.67 15.79 -2.47
N LEU A 433 -0.53 15.05 -1.38
CA LEU A 433 0.17 13.76 -1.35
C LEU A 433 -0.59 12.68 -2.15
N PHE A 434 -1.92 12.68 -2.14
CA PHE A 434 -2.72 11.84 -3.04
C PHE A 434 -2.58 12.23 -4.53
N THR A 435 -2.46 13.53 -4.82
CA THR A 435 -2.21 14.03 -6.18
C THR A 435 -0.84 13.56 -6.69
N HIS A 436 0.20 13.66 -5.86
CA HIS A 436 1.54 13.16 -6.21
C HIS A 436 1.59 11.63 -6.31
N THR A 437 0.82 10.92 -5.47
CA THR A 437 0.63 9.47 -5.58
C THR A 437 0.03 9.09 -6.94
N ARG A 438 -0.94 9.88 -7.46
CA ARG A 438 -1.50 9.70 -8.80
C ARG A 438 -0.45 9.92 -9.89
N THR A 439 0.29 11.03 -9.87
CA THR A 439 1.37 11.30 -10.84
C THR A 439 2.34 10.11 -10.95
N VAL A 440 2.79 9.59 -9.80
CA VAL A 440 3.74 8.47 -9.73
C VAL A 440 3.07 7.17 -10.20
N ALA A 441 1.83 6.88 -9.81
CA ALA A 441 1.09 5.70 -10.25
C ALA A 441 0.92 5.62 -11.78
N GLU A 442 0.59 6.76 -12.41
CA GLU A 442 0.45 6.88 -13.86
C GLU A 442 1.81 6.73 -14.57
N GLN A 443 2.84 7.43 -14.08
CA GLN A 443 4.22 7.32 -14.57
C GLN A 443 4.76 5.88 -14.49
N ARG A 444 4.41 5.16 -13.41
CA ARG A 444 4.81 3.76 -13.18
C ARG A 444 3.89 2.73 -13.84
N LYS A 445 2.78 3.16 -14.46
CA LYS A 445 1.82 2.33 -15.20
C LYS A 445 1.30 1.16 -14.36
N LEU A 446 0.72 1.48 -13.20
CA LEU A 446 0.12 0.48 -12.33
C LEU A 446 -1.24 -0.02 -12.87
N ASP A 447 -1.59 -1.26 -12.52
CA ASP A 447 -2.94 -1.82 -12.70
C ASP A 447 -3.88 -1.42 -11.54
N ILE A 448 -5.17 -1.77 -11.67
CA ILE A 448 -6.22 -1.40 -10.71
C ILE A 448 -5.96 -1.96 -9.30
N LEU A 449 -5.42 -3.18 -9.15
CA LEU A 449 -5.10 -3.76 -7.84
C LEU A 449 -3.85 -3.12 -7.23
N ALA A 450 -2.83 -2.85 -8.05
CA ALA A 450 -1.65 -2.11 -7.62
C ALA A 450 -2.03 -0.69 -7.17
N ASN A 451 -2.92 0.00 -7.88
CA ASN A 451 -3.48 1.30 -7.48
C ASN A 451 -4.30 1.20 -6.20
N ALA A 452 -5.24 0.24 -6.10
CA ALA A 452 -6.04 0.03 -4.90
C ALA A 452 -5.16 -0.21 -3.65
N ARG A 453 -4.11 -1.02 -3.79
CA ARG A 453 -3.13 -1.28 -2.74
C ARG A 453 -2.31 -0.04 -2.40
N LEU A 454 -1.80 0.69 -3.40
CA LEU A 454 -0.95 1.88 -3.21
C LEU A 454 -1.71 2.98 -2.48
N PHE A 455 -2.88 3.38 -3.00
CA PHE A 455 -3.70 4.43 -2.40
C PHE A 455 -4.25 4.00 -1.04
N GLY A 456 -4.61 2.71 -0.86
CA GLY A 456 -4.97 2.16 0.44
C GLY A 456 -3.84 2.31 1.47
N LEU A 457 -2.61 1.92 1.12
CA LEU A 457 -1.45 2.05 2.01
C LEU A 457 -1.14 3.51 2.35
N VAL A 458 -1.16 4.42 1.36
CA VAL A 458 -0.96 5.86 1.58
C VAL A 458 -2.03 6.41 2.51
N ALA A 459 -3.31 6.11 2.26
CA ALA A 459 -4.41 6.65 3.05
C ALA A 459 -4.37 6.17 4.51
N LEU A 460 -4.15 4.87 4.73
CA LEU A 460 -3.99 4.30 6.07
C LEU A 460 -2.80 4.92 6.82
N ALA A 461 -1.69 5.18 6.12
CA ALA A 461 -0.52 5.82 6.71
C ALA A 461 -0.72 7.31 7.01
N LEU A 462 -1.44 8.05 6.17
CA LEU A 462 -1.76 9.46 6.40
C LEU A 462 -2.74 9.61 7.59
N ALA A 463 -3.76 8.77 7.71
CA ALA A 463 -4.69 8.79 8.85
C ALA A 463 -3.96 8.54 10.18
N ASP A 464 -3.08 7.52 10.23
CA ASP A 464 -2.31 7.22 11.44
C ASP A 464 -1.21 8.26 11.70
N ALA A 465 -0.68 8.93 10.66
CA ALA A 465 0.22 10.07 10.80
C ALA A 465 -0.49 11.29 11.44
N ALA A 466 -1.76 11.55 11.10
CA ALA A 466 -2.55 12.57 11.78
C ALA A 466 -2.76 12.22 13.28
N ILE A 467 -3.08 10.96 13.59
CA ILE A 467 -3.28 10.51 14.97
C ILE A 467 -1.97 10.63 15.77
N ALA A 468 -0.84 10.18 15.23
CA ALA A 468 0.47 10.31 15.88
C ALA A 468 0.92 11.78 16.04
N ALA A 469 0.70 12.64 15.04
CA ALA A 469 1.02 14.05 15.12
C ALA A 469 0.15 14.81 16.13
N TRP A 470 -1.15 14.50 16.23
CA TRP A 470 -2.04 15.12 17.21
C TRP A 470 -1.84 14.57 18.63
N ASP A 471 -1.45 13.30 18.78
CA ASP A 471 -1.00 12.74 20.05
C ASP A 471 0.27 13.47 20.56
N ALA A 472 1.25 13.73 19.68
CA ALA A 472 2.43 14.52 20.02
C ALA A 472 2.15 16.02 20.28
N LYS A 473 1.00 16.55 19.84
CA LYS A 473 0.59 17.96 20.01
C LYS A 473 -0.17 18.28 21.29
N TYR A 474 -0.93 17.31 21.79
CA TYR A 474 -2.02 17.53 22.75
C TYR A 474 -2.03 16.54 23.93
N GLN A 475 -1.09 15.60 23.98
CA GLN A 475 -1.06 14.53 24.98
C GLN A 475 0.32 14.44 25.66
N THR A 476 1.03 15.56 25.76
CA THR A 476 2.41 15.66 26.28
C THR A 476 2.52 16.69 27.42
N PRO A 477 3.67 16.78 28.12
CA PRO A 477 3.91 17.86 29.08
C PRO A 477 4.24 19.23 28.44
N ILE A 478 4.30 19.34 27.11
CA ILE A 478 4.71 20.56 26.38
C ILE A 478 3.88 20.69 25.09
N ASP A 479 2.67 21.20 25.20
CA ASP A 479 1.80 21.49 24.06
C ASP A 479 2.21 22.88 23.50
N LEU A 480 3.28 22.88 22.70
CA LEU A 480 4.12 24.05 22.40
C LEU A 480 3.42 25.17 21.59
N TRP A 481 3.63 26.42 22.00
CA TRP A 481 3.17 27.63 21.29
C TRP A 481 3.80 27.82 19.90
N ARG A 482 3.11 28.59 19.04
CA ARG A 482 3.55 28.85 17.66
C ARG A 482 4.67 29.90 17.60
N PRO A 483 5.52 29.88 16.56
CA PRO A 483 6.65 30.82 16.44
C PRO A 483 6.25 32.30 16.53
N VAL A 484 5.09 32.68 15.96
CA VAL A 484 4.54 34.05 16.10
C VAL A 484 4.39 34.47 17.57
N THR A 485 3.86 33.59 18.43
CA THR A 485 3.69 33.86 19.87
C THR A 485 5.01 33.82 20.63
N ALA A 486 5.94 32.97 20.21
CA ALA A 486 7.28 32.90 20.79
C ALA A 486 8.09 34.17 20.53
N ILE A 487 8.12 34.62 19.28
CA ILE A 487 8.85 35.82 18.83
C ILE A 487 8.22 37.07 19.47
N GLU A 488 6.88 37.18 19.48
CA GLU A 488 6.17 38.26 20.18
C GLU A 488 6.53 38.32 21.68
N ALA A 489 6.65 37.17 22.35
CA ALA A 489 7.01 37.10 23.76
C ALA A 489 8.49 37.42 24.06
N SER A 490 9.40 37.29 23.09
CA SER A 490 10.82 37.61 23.25
C SER A 490 11.25 38.97 22.70
N GLU A 491 10.54 39.51 21.71
CA GLU A 491 10.94 40.72 20.96
C GLU A 491 9.85 41.80 20.90
N GLY A 492 8.62 41.50 21.32
CA GLY A 492 7.47 42.40 21.26
C GLY A 492 6.62 42.24 20.00
N PRO A 493 5.47 42.94 19.94
CA PRO A 493 4.51 42.79 18.86
C PRO A 493 5.03 43.40 17.53
N GLY A 494 4.75 42.73 16.42
CA GLY A 494 4.98 43.27 15.08
C GLY A 494 5.53 42.26 14.07
N TRP A 495 6.20 41.19 14.51
CA TRP A 495 6.61 40.10 13.63
C TRP A 495 5.37 39.37 13.09
N GLN A 496 5.39 39.03 11.80
CA GLN A 496 4.33 38.29 11.11
C GLN A 496 4.96 37.16 10.31
N PRO A 497 4.33 35.96 10.26
CA PRO A 497 4.79 34.87 9.40
C PRO A 497 4.54 35.21 7.92
N LEU A 498 5.24 34.49 7.03
CA LEU A 498 4.93 34.48 5.59
C LEU A 498 3.54 33.87 5.30
N SER A 499 3.09 32.91 6.12
CA SER A 499 1.75 32.31 6.01
C SER A 499 0.64 33.37 6.03
N GLN A 500 -0.25 33.33 5.03
CA GLN A 500 -1.31 34.32 4.86
C GLN A 500 -2.55 33.76 4.14
N THR A 501 -3.72 34.38 4.33
CA THR A 501 -4.93 34.11 3.54
C THR A 501 -4.78 34.58 2.09
N ARG A 502 -5.75 34.27 1.21
CA ARG A 502 -5.79 34.81 -0.16
C ARG A 502 -5.72 36.35 -0.17
N ASP A 503 -6.39 36.99 0.79
CA ASP A 503 -6.42 38.45 0.97
C ASP A 503 -5.16 39.01 1.67
N GLY A 504 -4.12 38.19 1.84
CA GLY A 504 -2.84 38.57 2.42
C GLY A 504 -2.84 38.75 3.94
N VAL A 505 -3.90 38.37 4.66
CA VAL A 505 -3.98 38.49 6.13
C VAL A 505 -3.07 37.43 6.79
N PRO A 506 -2.16 37.78 7.72
CA PRO A 506 -1.28 36.81 8.38
C PRO A 506 -2.05 35.65 9.05
N TYR A 507 -1.59 34.43 8.84
CA TYR A 507 -2.25 33.21 9.28
C TYR A 507 -1.30 32.31 10.08
N THR A 508 -1.84 31.52 11.01
CA THR A 508 -1.11 30.45 11.70
C THR A 508 -2.11 29.38 12.14
N PRO A 509 -1.93 28.11 11.75
CA PRO A 509 -2.89 27.04 12.07
C PRO A 509 -3.09 26.87 13.59
N ALA A 510 -4.36 26.84 14.01
CA ALA A 510 -4.79 26.92 15.41
C ALA A 510 -4.67 25.58 16.17
N PHE A 511 -3.44 25.09 16.27
CA PHE A 511 -3.06 23.93 17.06
C PHE A 511 -1.57 24.05 17.45
N PRO A 512 -1.11 23.36 18.53
CA PRO A 512 0.28 23.35 18.99
C PRO A 512 1.30 23.06 17.89
N ALA A 513 2.54 23.53 18.09
CA ALA A 513 3.60 23.49 17.10
C ALA A 513 4.21 22.08 16.97
N TYR A 514 4.80 21.56 18.05
CA TYR A 514 5.44 20.24 18.07
C TYR A 514 4.41 19.11 17.90
N ILE A 515 4.56 18.13 17.00
CA ILE A 515 5.43 18.03 15.81
C ILE A 515 4.71 18.54 14.55
N SER A 516 5.44 18.83 13.46
CA SER A 516 4.85 19.34 12.23
C SER A 516 3.93 18.31 11.57
N GLY A 517 2.66 18.67 11.38
CA GLY A 517 1.66 17.78 10.78
C GLY A 517 2.04 17.43 9.34
N HIS A 518 2.33 18.45 8.53
CA HIS A 518 2.89 18.33 7.18
C HIS A 518 4.07 17.36 7.11
N ALA A 519 5.10 17.55 7.94
CA ALA A 519 6.28 16.68 7.96
C ALA A 519 5.95 15.23 8.35
N THR A 520 4.99 15.02 9.24
CA THR A 520 4.54 13.68 9.66
C THR A 520 3.76 12.99 8.54
N PHE A 521 2.89 13.71 7.83
CA PHE A 521 2.21 13.21 6.63
C PHE A 521 3.20 12.86 5.51
N ALA A 522 4.12 13.77 5.19
CA ALA A 522 5.05 13.59 4.08
C ALA A 522 6.07 12.48 4.33
N GLY A 523 6.60 12.36 5.57
CA GLY A 523 7.45 11.23 5.96
C GLY A 523 6.73 9.88 5.90
N ALA A 524 5.44 9.84 6.26
CA ALA A 524 4.62 8.61 6.16
C ALA A 524 4.32 8.22 4.71
N TRP A 525 4.01 9.20 3.86
CA TRP A 525 3.81 9.04 2.42
C TRP A 525 5.08 8.52 1.73
N ALA A 526 6.23 9.17 1.95
CA ALA A 526 7.50 8.76 1.35
C ALA A 526 7.89 7.33 1.77
N ALA A 527 7.80 7.01 3.06
CA ALA A 527 8.09 5.66 3.56
C ALA A 527 7.12 4.57 3.05
N VAL A 528 5.91 4.92 2.58
CA VAL A 528 5.04 4.00 1.85
C VAL A 528 5.49 3.86 0.40
N LEU A 529 5.71 4.96 -0.33
CA LEU A 529 6.10 4.90 -1.75
C LEU A 529 7.43 4.17 -1.97
N GLN A 530 8.45 4.49 -1.16
CA GLN A 530 9.76 3.82 -1.18
C GLN A 530 9.64 2.30 -1.04
N ARG A 531 8.75 1.83 -0.17
CA ARG A 531 8.57 0.41 0.12
C ARG A 531 7.67 -0.30 -0.88
N PHE A 532 6.73 0.43 -1.49
CA PHE A 532 5.89 -0.07 -2.57
C PHE A 532 6.70 -0.28 -3.86
N PHE A 533 7.55 0.68 -4.23
CA PHE A 533 8.39 0.61 -5.44
C PHE A 533 9.78 -0.01 -5.22
N GLY A 534 10.18 -0.27 -3.97
CA GLY A 534 11.49 -0.82 -3.62
C GLY A 534 12.67 0.15 -3.81
N THR A 535 12.39 1.43 -4.03
CA THR A 535 13.40 2.48 -4.29
C THR A 535 12.84 3.86 -3.97
N ASP A 536 13.69 4.80 -3.56
CA ASP A 536 13.36 6.23 -3.50
C ASP A 536 13.57 6.94 -4.84
N ALA A 537 14.43 6.40 -5.72
CA ALA A 537 14.91 7.04 -6.94
C ALA A 537 13.89 6.98 -8.10
N ILE A 538 12.70 7.55 -7.86
CA ILE A 538 11.69 7.83 -8.88
C ILE A 538 11.48 9.35 -8.89
N ALA A 539 12.03 9.99 -9.91
CA ALA A 539 11.84 11.41 -10.12
C ALA A 539 10.47 11.70 -10.76
N PHE A 540 9.77 12.72 -10.30
CA PHE A 540 8.42 13.09 -10.74
C PHE A 540 8.19 14.60 -10.63
N ASP A 541 7.27 15.14 -11.44
CA ASP A 541 6.90 16.55 -11.38
C ASP A 541 5.73 16.75 -10.41
N ALA A 542 5.98 17.49 -9.34
CA ALA A 542 5.03 17.77 -8.27
C ALA A 542 4.25 19.06 -8.56
N THR A 543 2.96 19.08 -8.22
CA THR A 543 2.04 20.22 -8.35
C THR A 543 1.46 20.66 -7.00
N THR A 544 0.76 21.79 -6.99
CA THR A 544 0.04 22.33 -5.82
C THR A 544 -1.28 22.98 -6.25
N ASP A 545 -2.24 23.14 -5.33
CA ASP A 545 -3.43 23.98 -5.51
C ASP A 545 -3.47 25.19 -4.54
N ASP A 546 -2.33 25.50 -3.89
CA ASP A 546 -2.24 26.67 -3.02
C ASP A 546 -2.31 27.97 -3.84
N PRO A 547 -3.19 28.92 -3.49
CA PRO A 547 -3.42 30.13 -4.27
C PRO A 547 -2.23 31.10 -4.29
N HIS A 548 -1.19 30.90 -3.46
CA HIS A 548 0.06 31.68 -3.52
C HIS A 548 1.15 30.99 -4.36
N ALA A 549 0.86 29.81 -4.92
CA ALA A 549 1.75 29.02 -5.77
C ALA A 549 1.03 28.39 -6.98
N GLU A 550 -0.07 29.00 -7.45
CA GLU A 550 -0.86 28.52 -8.60
C GLU A 550 0.02 28.37 -9.86
N GLY A 551 -0.10 27.24 -10.55
CA GLY A 551 0.68 26.92 -11.74
C GLY A 551 2.16 26.56 -11.48
N VAL A 552 2.63 26.57 -10.23
CA VAL A 552 3.99 26.12 -9.90
C VAL A 552 4.10 24.60 -10.03
N VAL A 553 5.12 24.17 -10.78
CA VAL A 553 5.56 22.78 -10.87
C VAL A 553 6.98 22.69 -10.29
N ARG A 554 7.25 21.69 -9.44
CA ARG A 554 8.58 21.45 -8.85
C ARG A 554 9.03 20.03 -9.16
N HIS A 555 10.27 19.89 -9.66
CA HIS A 555 10.81 18.59 -10.03
C HIS A 555 11.42 17.87 -8.82
N MET A 556 10.78 16.79 -8.38
CA MET A 556 11.24 15.97 -7.27
C MET A 556 12.13 14.86 -7.79
N THR A 557 13.29 14.65 -7.17
CA THR A 557 14.25 13.59 -7.57
C THR A 557 14.00 12.24 -6.90
N GLY A 558 13.13 12.22 -5.89
CA GLY A 558 12.76 11.05 -5.08
C GLY A 558 11.74 11.44 -4.00
N PHE A 559 11.22 10.46 -3.27
CA PHE A 559 10.14 10.68 -2.31
C PHE A 559 10.63 11.32 -1.01
N ASP A 560 11.83 10.98 -0.55
CA ASP A 560 12.43 11.62 0.63
C ASP A 560 12.81 13.09 0.35
N HIS A 561 13.25 13.44 -0.86
CA HIS A 561 13.46 14.85 -1.25
C HIS A 561 12.15 15.63 -1.18
N ALA A 562 11.06 15.10 -1.74
CA ALA A 562 9.74 15.73 -1.64
C ALA A 562 9.27 15.87 -0.18
N ALA A 563 9.53 14.87 0.68
CA ALA A 563 9.18 14.93 2.09
C ALA A 563 10.02 15.95 2.89
N GLU A 564 11.32 16.05 2.61
CA GLU A 564 12.21 17.01 3.26
C GLU A 564 11.92 18.45 2.81
N GLU A 565 11.59 18.67 1.53
CA GLU A 565 11.13 19.97 1.04
C GLU A 565 9.78 20.37 1.68
N ASN A 566 8.83 19.42 1.76
CA ASN A 566 7.55 19.61 2.45
C ASN A 566 7.75 19.98 3.94
N ALA A 567 8.64 19.28 4.64
CA ALA A 567 8.94 19.55 6.04
C ALA A 567 9.60 20.93 6.23
N MET A 568 10.58 21.28 5.37
CA MET A 568 11.30 22.55 5.42
C MET A 568 10.42 23.77 5.07
N SER A 569 9.42 23.59 4.19
CA SER A 569 8.46 24.66 3.85
C SER A 569 7.85 25.34 5.06
N ARG A 570 7.66 24.61 6.16
CA ARG A 570 6.94 25.07 7.35
C ARG A 570 7.77 26.02 8.23
N ILE A 571 9.10 25.99 8.09
CA ILE A 571 10.01 26.99 8.66
C ILE A 571 9.97 28.25 7.80
N TYR A 572 10.11 28.12 6.47
CA TYR A 572 10.07 29.25 5.52
C TYR A 572 8.72 29.98 5.51
N LEU A 573 7.62 29.27 5.80
CA LEU A 573 6.27 29.81 5.93
C LEU A 573 6.02 30.47 7.32
N GLY A 574 6.94 30.30 8.28
CA GLY A 574 6.92 30.97 9.59
C GLY A 574 6.04 30.30 10.66
N VAL A 575 5.64 29.04 10.48
CA VAL A 575 4.59 28.41 11.31
C VAL A 575 5.07 27.26 12.20
N HIS A 576 6.26 26.70 11.96
CA HIS A 576 6.83 25.57 12.70
C HIS A 576 8.32 25.75 12.99
N TYR A 577 8.80 25.15 14.08
CA TYR A 577 10.23 25.06 14.40
C TYR A 577 10.90 23.94 13.58
N ARG A 578 12.22 24.02 13.38
CA ARG A 578 13.00 22.97 12.71
C ARG A 578 12.89 21.62 13.45
N PHE A 579 12.88 21.62 14.78
CA PHE A 579 12.63 20.39 15.55
C PHE A 579 11.20 19.83 15.35
N ASP A 580 10.21 20.65 14.97
CA ASP A 580 8.87 20.15 14.63
C ASP A 580 8.92 19.35 13.32
N ALA A 581 9.69 19.84 12.35
CA ALA A 581 9.86 19.25 11.04
C ALA A 581 10.68 17.95 11.10
N GLU A 582 11.81 17.96 11.80
CA GLU A 582 12.72 16.81 11.94
C GLU A 582 12.07 15.67 12.73
N ALA A 583 11.45 15.96 13.88
CA ALA A 583 10.69 14.97 14.65
C ALA A 583 9.42 14.52 13.93
N GLY A 584 8.78 15.41 13.15
CA GLY A 584 7.67 15.08 12.26
C GLY A 584 8.06 14.05 11.22
N LEU A 585 9.12 14.29 10.44
CA LEU A 585 9.64 13.35 9.45
C LEU A 585 10.00 11.99 10.06
N ALA A 586 10.69 11.97 11.20
CA ALA A 586 11.07 10.73 11.87
C ALA A 586 9.84 9.92 12.34
N THR A 587 8.83 10.60 12.89
CA THR A 587 7.55 9.99 13.28
C THR A 587 6.81 9.45 12.06
N GLY A 588 6.69 10.26 11.00
CA GLY A 588 6.03 9.90 9.75
C GLY A 588 6.67 8.69 9.08
N ARG A 589 8.00 8.73 8.86
CA ARG A 589 8.77 7.62 8.27
C ARG A 589 8.58 6.31 9.05
N SER A 590 8.44 6.39 10.38
CA SER A 590 8.14 5.24 11.25
C SER A 590 6.71 4.72 11.07
N VAL A 591 5.70 5.61 11.01
CA VAL A 591 4.30 5.25 10.75
C VAL A 591 4.14 4.58 9.39
N GLY A 592 4.65 5.20 8.31
CA GLY A 592 4.54 4.66 6.94
C GLY A 592 5.20 3.30 6.79
N ALA A 593 6.40 3.13 7.37
CA ALA A 593 7.07 1.83 7.40
C ALA A 593 6.28 0.76 8.15
N TYR A 594 5.68 1.10 9.30
CA TYR A 594 4.87 0.17 10.08
C TYR A 594 3.55 -0.20 9.38
N VAL A 595 2.88 0.76 8.73
CA VAL A 595 1.67 0.52 7.95
C VAL A 595 1.97 -0.43 6.79
N TYR A 596 3.01 -0.14 6.00
CA TYR A 596 3.44 -1.02 4.90
C TYR A 596 3.75 -2.45 5.36
N ALA A 597 4.39 -2.60 6.53
CA ALA A 597 4.73 -3.91 7.06
C ALA A 597 3.51 -4.71 7.60
N ASN A 598 2.39 -4.07 7.95
CA ASN A 598 1.31 -4.69 8.74
C ASN A 598 -0.11 -4.56 8.16
N ARG A 599 -0.29 -3.87 7.03
CA ARG A 599 -1.56 -3.75 6.30
C ARG A 599 -1.34 -3.99 4.80
N LEU A 600 -2.40 -4.41 4.10
CA LEU A 600 -2.42 -4.64 2.65
C LEU A 600 -1.18 -5.39 2.14
N ARG A 601 -0.89 -6.53 2.77
CA ARG A 601 0.14 -7.46 2.30
C ARG A 601 -0.35 -8.13 1.01
N PRO A 602 0.53 -8.37 0.02
CA PRO A 602 0.22 -9.20 -1.15
C PRO A 602 -0.40 -10.55 -0.76
#